data_AF-A0A2V9ES01-F1
#
_entry.id   AF-A0A2V9ES01-F1
#
_cell.length_a   1.000
_cell.length_b   1.000
_cell.length_c   1.000
_cell.angle_alpha   90.00
_cell.angle_beta   90.00
_cell.angle_gamma   90.00
#
_symmetry.space_group_name_H-M   'P 1'
#
loop_
_entity.id
_entity.type
_entity.pdbx_description
1 polymer ?
#
loop_
_entity_poly.entity_id
_entity_poly.type
_entity_poly.pdbx_seq_one_letter_code
_entity_poly.pdbx_strand_id
1 'polypeptide(L)'
;MATVTPLPSGCHPEHRGLSFWMDRVIKELENVRSSPDPDAVHDLRVAIRRCRSVAAVMEEVDPDPAWPAMRKVPRKLFRELGALRDAQVMDEWVRKLAPESDPVRTHLQTAFETNEAKLKENAIRLAGKFDQKTWKRLERTLRQRSRLVPVGSLAAECLALERFEVARQLHAKALRTEKPKPWHALRIGLKRFRYTVESLLPEHYVAWSDNLKRVQDMLGEIHDLDVLAAIVKKSELHETEDSLRLWQEFIERERKERIETYRQLTLGKTSLWNTWRSGLPTNGRVETAALARLRATARAVDPHVRRTSQVSRVAMAVFDAFKLAEAAPAFSNAALRRILLAAARLHGIGDADTRKSPQKAARKFLLGVAVPPGWSNEDWELLALAVRYHRGTEPRSKKGPFSKLSAEQRNNVRALAGVLRLARAFRKCGVLSGSGFRAEKSADAIVLRVPALPDDVGTAARLAAGKHLLEEYLRVPLIVKVAAKPEKIVTLTPQQVPEFSVLASD
;
A
#
# COMPACT_ATOMS: atom_id res chain seq x y z
N MET A 1 -32.05 -40.36 3.67
CA MET A 1 -31.94 -39.44 2.52
C MET A 1 -32.74 -38.19 2.83
N ALA A 2 -32.09 -37.15 3.34
CA ALA A 2 -32.71 -35.84 3.56
C ALA A 2 -32.12 -34.87 2.53
N THR A 3 -32.96 -34.43 1.60
CA THR A 3 -32.64 -33.51 0.52
C THR A 3 -32.25 -32.15 1.08
N VAL A 4 -30.96 -31.83 0.98
CA VAL A 4 -30.42 -30.49 1.21
C VAL A 4 -30.74 -29.66 -0.02
N THR A 5 -31.66 -28.72 0.10
CA THR A 5 -31.93 -27.72 -0.91
C THR A 5 -30.73 -26.77 -1.00
N PRO A 6 -30.04 -26.65 -2.15
CA PRO A 6 -28.95 -25.69 -2.29
C PRO A 6 -29.53 -24.27 -2.36
N LEU A 7 -29.12 -23.41 -1.43
CA LEU A 7 -29.40 -21.97 -1.51
C LEU A 7 -28.74 -21.40 -2.78
N PRO A 8 -29.42 -20.50 -3.52
CA PRO A 8 -28.92 -20.00 -4.80
C PRO A 8 -27.57 -19.28 -4.61
N SER A 9 -26.54 -19.86 -5.22
CA SER A 9 -25.23 -19.24 -5.40
C SER A 9 -25.34 -18.17 -6.47
N GLY A 10 -25.76 -16.96 -6.11
CA GLY A 10 -26.08 -15.96 -7.13
C GLY A 10 -26.46 -14.59 -6.59
N CYS A 11 -25.61 -13.98 -5.76
CA CYS A 11 -25.61 -12.54 -5.60
C CYS A 11 -24.20 -12.12 -5.20
N HIS A 12 -23.38 -11.71 -6.18
CA HIS A 12 -22.15 -10.99 -5.85
C HIS A 12 -22.58 -9.76 -5.04
N PRO A 13 -22.16 -9.60 -3.77
CA PRO A 13 -22.53 -8.41 -3.01
C PRO A 13 -22.01 -7.21 -3.80
N GLU A 14 -22.92 -6.33 -4.25
CA GLU A 14 -22.56 -5.10 -4.95
C GLU A 14 -21.43 -4.42 -4.17
N HIS A 15 -20.25 -4.31 -4.80
CA HIS A 15 -19.11 -3.74 -4.11
C HIS A 15 -19.37 -2.26 -3.84
N ARG A 16 -19.64 -1.95 -2.57
CA ARG A 16 -19.91 -0.60 -2.10
C ARG A 16 -18.59 0.14 -1.90
N GLY A 17 -18.24 0.97 -2.88
CA GLY A 17 -17.06 1.84 -2.86
C GLY A 17 -17.14 3.00 -1.86
N LEU A 18 -16.08 3.81 -1.78
CA LEU A 18 -15.98 4.93 -0.82
C LEU A 18 -17.15 5.92 -0.93
N SER A 19 -17.54 6.31 -2.14
CA SER A 19 -18.64 7.25 -2.37
C SER A 19 -19.95 6.76 -1.77
N PHE A 20 -20.29 5.48 -1.97
CA PHE A 20 -21.49 4.88 -1.37
C PHE A 20 -21.48 5.05 0.15
N TRP A 21 -20.36 4.74 0.81
CA TRP A 21 -20.28 4.85 2.26
C TRP A 21 -20.30 6.30 2.74
N MET A 22 -19.72 7.23 1.98
CA MET A 22 -19.79 8.66 2.31
C MET A 22 -21.21 9.22 2.20
N ASP A 23 -21.99 8.76 1.21
CA ASP A 23 -23.41 9.11 1.07
C ASP A 23 -24.25 8.45 2.19
N ARG A 24 -23.96 7.18 2.51
CA ARG A 24 -24.59 6.47 3.64
C ARG A 24 -24.36 7.18 4.96
N VAL A 25 -23.19 7.79 5.21
CA VAL A 25 -22.96 8.61 6.41
C VAL A 25 -23.98 9.75 6.51
N ILE A 26 -24.31 10.43 5.41
CA ILE A 26 -25.30 11.52 5.43
C ILE A 26 -26.70 10.97 5.73
N LYS A 27 -27.09 9.86 5.10
CA LYS A 27 -28.38 9.21 5.35
C LYS A 27 -28.52 8.76 6.81
N GLU A 28 -27.51 8.09 7.36
CA GLU A 28 -27.57 7.62 8.75
C GLU A 28 -27.45 8.74 9.78
N LEU A 29 -26.85 9.88 9.41
CA LEU A 29 -26.91 11.09 10.25
C LEU A 29 -28.35 11.62 10.37
N GLU A 30 -29.14 11.57 9.29
CA GLU A 30 -30.55 11.98 9.31
C GLU A 30 -31.40 11.01 10.13
N ASN A 31 -31.15 9.71 10.00
CA ASN A 31 -31.79 8.68 10.82
C ASN A 31 -31.52 8.91 12.31
N VAL A 32 -30.26 9.04 12.72
CA VAL A 32 -29.90 9.29 14.14
C VAL A 32 -30.47 10.60 14.68
N ARG A 33 -30.65 11.62 13.84
CA ARG A 33 -31.30 12.89 14.23
C ARG A 33 -32.81 12.73 14.42
N SER A 34 -33.45 11.84 13.68
CA SER A 34 -34.90 11.64 13.69
C SER A 34 -35.32 10.61 14.74
N SER A 35 -34.60 9.48 14.81
CA SER A 35 -34.77 8.40 15.77
C SER A 35 -33.39 7.85 16.17
N PRO A 36 -32.85 8.21 17.35
CA PRO A 36 -31.57 7.71 17.83
C PRO A 36 -31.73 6.33 18.47
N ASP A 37 -32.25 5.37 17.71
CA ASP A 37 -32.30 3.97 18.12
C ASP A 37 -30.91 3.30 18.00
N PRO A 38 -30.67 2.17 18.69
CA PRO A 38 -29.39 1.48 18.68
C PRO A 38 -28.90 1.09 17.27
N ASP A 39 -29.82 0.76 16.36
CA ASP A 39 -29.50 0.33 15.00
C ASP A 39 -29.01 1.50 14.13
N ALA A 40 -29.67 2.66 14.20
CA ALA A 40 -29.25 3.87 13.52
C ALA A 40 -27.86 4.34 13.99
N VAL A 41 -27.59 4.26 15.30
CA VAL A 41 -26.27 4.54 15.89
C VAL A 41 -25.21 3.57 15.37
N HIS A 42 -25.55 2.28 15.31
CA HIS A 42 -24.67 1.23 14.78
C HIS A 42 -24.34 1.46 13.30
N ASP A 43 -25.35 1.70 12.48
CA ASP A 43 -25.24 1.92 11.04
C ASP A 43 -24.42 3.17 10.71
N LEU A 44 -24.64 4.27 11.42
CA LEU A 44 -23.82 5.47 11.28
C LEU A 44 -22.36 5.19 11.64
N ARG A 45 -22.10 4.46 12.74
CA ARG A 45 -20.74 4.08 13.13
C ARG A 45 -20.10 3.20 12.06
N VAL A 46 -20.82 2.23 11.51
CA VAL A 46 -20.32 1.35 10.43
C VAL A 46 -19.97 2.18 9.20
N ALA A 47 -20.84 3.07 8.74
CA ALA A 47 -20.61 3.91 7.57
C ALA A 47 -19.37 4.81 7.75
N ILE A 48 -19.23 5.44 8.92
CA ILE A 48 -18.04 6.25 9.24
C ILE A 48 -16.77 5.39 9.29
N ARG A 49 -16.83 4.21 9.93
CA ARG A 49 -15.68 3.28 10.01
C ARG A 49 -15.18 2.93 8.61
N ARG A 50 -16.10 2.55 7.71
CA ARG A 50 -15.79 2.18 6.32
C ARG A 50 -15.01 3.28 5.61
N CYS A 51 -15.52 4.52 5.67
CA CYS A 51 -14.86 5.68 5.09
C CYS A 51 -13.44 5.87 5.67
N ARG A 52 -13.33 5.86 7.00
CA ARG A 52 -12.06 6.07 7.71
C ARG A 52 -11.03 4.98 7.43
N SER A 53 -11.47 3.73 7.30
CA SER A 53 -10.60 2.59 6.99
C SER A 53 -10.02 2.70 5.58
N VAL A 54 -10.84 3.06 4.59
CA VAL A 54 -10.35 3.31 3.23
C VAL A 54 -9.34 4.44 3.22
N ALA A 55 -9.65 5.58 3.86
CA ALA A 55 -8.71 6.70 3.92
C ALA A 55 -7.38 6.34 4.58
N ALA A 56 -7.41 5.61 5.69
CA ALA A 56 -6.19 5.21 6.39
C ALA A 56 -5.26 4.33 5.52
N VAL A 57 -5.81 3.57 4.57
CA VAL A 57 -5.02 2.77 3.62
C VAL A 57 -4.57 3.62 2.43
N MET A 58 -5.45 4.47 1.91
CA MET A 58 -5.12 5.34 0.76
C MET A 58 -4.06 6.39 1.10
N GLU A 59 -4.04 6.92 2.34
CA GLU A 59 -3.02 7.86 2.83
C GLU A 59 -1.57 7.37 2.64
N GLU A 60 -1.35 6.05 2.61
CA GLU A 60 -0.01 5.46 2.45
C GLU A 60 0.45 5.34 1.01
N VAL A 61 -0.47 5.49 0.06
CA VAL A 61 -0.20 5.54 -1.38
C VAL A 61 -0.25 6.98 -1.86
N ASP A 62 -1.15 7.76 -1.28
CA ASP A 62 -1.55 9.06 -1.74
C ASP A 62 -1.56 10.07 -0.57
N PRO A 63 -0.55 10.96 -0.48
CA PRO A 63 -0.39 11.91 0.61
C PRO A 63 -1.31 13.15 0.50
N ASP A 64 -2.34 13.13 -0.35
CA ASP A 64 -3.26 14.27 -0.51
C ASP A 64 -3.98 14.64 0.81
N PRO A 65 -4.05 15.93 1.16
CA PRO A 65 -4.62 16.38 2.43
C PRO A 65 -6.13 16.11 2.58
N ALA A 66 -6.84 15.77 1.49
CA ALA A 66 -8.25 15.41 1.54
C ALA A 66 -8.50 14.14 2.37
N TRP A 67 -7.55 13.19 2.40
CA TRP A 67 -7.70 11.96 3.20
C TRP A 67 -7.70 12.23 4.72
N PRO A 68 -6.69 12.90 5.30
CA PRO A 68 -6.70 13.23 6.72
C PRO A 68 -7.80 14.24 7.07
N ALA A 69 -8.14 15.15 6.15
CA ALA A 69 -9.27 16.06 6.33
C ALA A 69 -10.59 15.28 6.46
N MET A 70 -10.84 14.31 5.59
CA MET A 70 -12.03 13.45 5.68
C MET A 70 -12.06 12.67 6.99
N ARG A 71 -10.94 12.06 7.41
CA ARG A 71 -10.89 11.37 8.71
C ARG A 71 -11.13 12.29 9.91
N LYS A 72 -10.80 13.58 9.79
CA LYS A 72 -10.95 14.57 10.86
C LYS A 72 -12.41 14.96 11.08
N VAL A 73 -13.21 15.10 10.02
CA VAL A 73 -14.62 15.54 10.10
C VAL A 73 -15.46 14.68 11.07
N PRO A 74 -15.53 13.34 10.94
CA PRO A 74 -16.31 12.49 11.82
C PRO A 74 -15.57 12.12 13.12
N ARG A 75 -14.34 12.60 13.35
CA ARG A 75 -13.46 12.07 14.40
C ARG A 75 -14.09 12.15 15.79
N LYS A 76 -14.65 13.31 16.14
CA LYS A 76 -15.28 13.54 17.45
C LYS A 76 -16.53 12.66 17.60
N LEU A 77 -17.45 12.75 16.62
CA LEU A 77 -18.67 11.95 16.60
C LEU A 77 -18.40 10.45 16.70
N PHE A 78 -17.48 9.93 15.89
CA PHE A 78 -17.12 8.50 15.91
C PHE A 78 -16.52 8.04 17.24
N ARG A 79 -15.81 8.92 17.95
CA ARG A 79 -15.27 8.61 19.27
C ARG A 79 -16.40 8.46 20.29
N GLU A 80 -17.36 9.38 20.30
CA GLU A 80 -18.51 9.31 21.21
C GLU A 80 -19.41 8.11 20.89
N LEU A 81 -19.70 7.83 19.60
CA LEU A 81 -20.39 6.61 19.18
C LEU A 81 -19.64 5.33 19.56
N GLY A 82 -18.31 5.41 19.61
CA GLY A 82 -17.45 4.33 20.10
C GLY A 82 -17.64 4.10 21.59
N ALA A 83 -17.53 5.15 22.40
CA ALA A 83 -17.73 5.09 23.84
C ALA A 83 -19.14 4.59 24.22
N LEU A 84 -20.15 4.99 23.46
CA LEU A 84 -21.52 4.50 23.64
C LEU A 84 -21.61 2.98 23.46
N ARG A 85 -21.06 2.45 22.35
CA ARG A 85 -21.04 0.99 22.15
C ARG A 85 -20.15 0.28 23.17
N ASP A 86 -19.03 0.88 23.57
CA ASP A 86 -18.15 0.28 24.56
C ASP A 86 -18.88 0.16 25.92
N ALA A 87 -19.67 1.16 26.33
CA ALA A 87 -20.52 1.08 27.53
C ALA A 87 -21.56 -0.05 27.45
N GLN A 88 -22.26 -0.17 26.31
CA GLN A 88 -23.22 -1.25 26.07
C GLN A 88 -22.58 -2.64 26.14
N VAL A 89 -21.39 -2.80 25.54
CA VAL A 89 -20.64 -4.07 25.59
C VAL A 89 -20.21 -4.39 27.02
N MET A 90 -19.81 -3.40 27.82
CA MET A 90 -19.48 -3.63 29.23
C MET A 90 -20.71 -4.04 30.06
N ASP A 91 -21.89 -3.44 29.82
CA ASP A 91 -23.14 -3.88 30.48
C ASP A 91 -23.51 -5.32 30.08
N GLU A 92 -23.40 -5.67 28.79
CA GLU A 92 -23.60 -7.06 28.31
C GLU A 92 -22.68 -8.06 29.05
N TRP A 93 -21.42 -7.68 29.31
CA TRP A 93 -20.48 -8.51 30.08
C TRP A 93 -20.89 -8.61 31.54
N VAL A 94 -21.18 -7.48 32.20
CA VAL A 94 -21.61 -7.45 33.61
C VAL A 94 -22.83 -8.34 33.86
N ARG A 95 -23.81 -8.34 32.95
CA ARG A 95 -24.98 -9.22 33.02
C ARG A 95 -24.64 -10.71 32.95
N LYS A 96 -23.57 -11.08 32.23
CA LYS A 96 -23.11 -12.47 32.09
C LYS A 96 -22.28 -12.96 33.27
N LEU A 97 -21.59 -12.05 33.96
CA LEU A 97 -20.60 -12.37 35.00
C LEU A 97 -21.20 -12.74 36.34
N ALA A 98 -22.28 -12.07 36.74
CA ALA A 98 -22.86 -12.22 38.06
C ALA A 98 -24.39 -12.12 38.02
N PRO A 99 -25.10 -12.79 38.95
CA PRO A 99 -26.56 -12.68 39.06
C PRO A 99 -27.00 -11.28 39.49
N GLU A 100 -28.28 -10.93 39.27
CA GLU A 100 -28.84 -9.61 39.62
C GLU A 100 -28.74 -9.28 41.11
N SER A 101 -28.64 -10.29 41.97
CA SER A 101 -28.44 -10.13 43.40
C SER A 101 -27.02 -9.68 43.79
N ASP A 102 -26.06 -9.68 42.87
CA ASP A 102 -24.68 -9.29 43.18
C ASP A 102 -24.55 -7.75 43.33
N PRO A 103 -24.03 -7.25 44.46
CA PRO A 103 -23.90 -5.81 44.69
C PRO A 103 -22.93 -5.12 43.73
N VAL A 104 -21.86 -5.80 43.31
CA VAL A 104 -20.86 -5.26 42.38
C VAL A 104 -21.47 -5.09 40.99
N ARG A 105 -22.24 -6.08 40.53
CA ARG A 105 -23.05 -5.98 39.30
C ARG A 105 -23.95 -4.74 39.36
N THR A 106 -24.77 -4.63 40.39
CA THR A 106 -25.77 -3.55 40.52
C THR A 106 -25.12 -2.17 40.46
N HIS A 107 -24.00 -2.00 41.18
CA HIS A 107 -23.23 -0.77 41.16
C HIS A 107 -22.69 -0.43 39.76
N LEU A 108 -22.07 -1.40 39.06
CA LEU A 108 -21.52 -1.20 37.73
C LEU A 108 -22.61 -0.91 36.68
N GLN A 109 -23.75 -1.60 36.74
CA GLN A 109 -24.87 -1.37 35.83
C GLN A 109 -25.41 0.04 35.97
N THR A 110 -25.65 0.50 37.19
CA THR A 110 -26.12 1.87 37.46
C THR A 110 -25.15 2.92 36.90
N ALA A 111 -23.84 2.69 37.06
CA ALA A 111 -22.81 3.57 36.52
C ALA A 111 -22.81 3.58 34.98
N PHE A 112 -22.97 2.41 34.33
CA PHE A 112 -23.02 2.31 32.88
C PHE A 112 -24.29 2.92 32.28
N GLU A 113 -25.46 2.69 32.86
CA GLU A 113 -26.73 3.28 32.42
C GLU A 113 -26.69 4.82 32.49
N THR A 114 -26.19 5.37 33.60
CA THR A 114 -26.02 6.81 33.77
C THR A 114 -25.06 7.40 32.73
N ASN A 115 -23.98 6.69 32.43
CA ASN A 115 -23.00 7.13 31.43
C ASN A 115 -23.56 6.98 30.00
N GLU A 116 -24.33 5.93 29.72
CA GLU A 116 -24.94 5.67 28.42
C GLU A 116 -25.88 6.81 28.01
N ALA A 117 -26.76 7.26 28.91
CA ALA A 117 -27.66 8.39 28.66
C ALA A 117 -26.89 9.66 28.25
N LYS A 118 -25.81 9.98 29.00
CA LYS A 118 -24.93 11.14 28.71
C LYS A 118 -24.21 10.98 27.37
N LEU A 119 -23.72 9.78 27.05
CA LEU A 119 -23.05 9.49 25.79
C LEU A 119 -24.02 9.60 24.60
N LYS A 120 -25.25 9.12 24.77
CA LYS A 120 -26.31 9.19 23.76
C LYS A 120 -26.67 10.64 23.43
N GLU A 121 -26.93 11.46 24.44
CA GLU A 121 -27.21 12.89 24.26
C GLU A 121 -26.06 13.62 23.55
N ASN A 122 -24.82 13.34 23.97
CA ASN A 122 -23.63 13.90 23.34
C ASN A 122 -23.46 13.46 21.88
N ALA A 123 -23.75 12.21 21.55
CA ALA A 123 -23.69 11.69 20.18
C ALA A 123 -24.71 12.40 19.29
N ILE A 124 -25.96 12.57 19.74
CA ILE A 124 -27.01 13.31 19.02
C ILE A 124 -26.57 14.76 18.77
N ARG A 125 -26.08 15.44 19.80
CA ARG A 125 -25.58 16.82 19.70
C ARG A 125 -24.44 16.95 18.68
N LEU A 126 -23.49 16.01 18.66
CA LEU A 126 -22.39 16.01 17.69
C LEU A 126 -22.87 15.63 16.28
N ALA A 127 -23.85 14.74 16.14
CA ALA A 127 -24.47 14.43 14.87
C ALA A 127 -25.15 15.68 14.27
N GLY A 128 -25.79 16.51 15.10
CA GLY A 128 -26.33 17.82 14.69
C GLY A 128 -25.26 18.79 14.15
N LYS A 129 -24.06 18.80 14.76
CA LYS A 129 -22.92 19.67 14.38
C LYS A 129 -22.04 19.13 13.26
N PHE A 130 -22.43 18.03 12.60
CA PHE A 130 -21.62 17.43 11.55
C PHE A 130 -21.53 18.34 10.31
N ASP A 131 -20.31 18.63 9.86
CA ASP A 131 -20.05 19.48 8.68
C ASP A 131 -20.31 18.71 7.36
N GLN A 132 -21.58 18.63 6.98
CA GLN A 132 -22.01 17.97 5.74
C GLN A 132 -21.48 18.67 4.48
N LYS A 133 -21.29 20.00 4.51
CA LYS A 133 -20.81 20.77 3.35
C LYS A 133 -19.37 20.38 3.01
N THR A 134 -18.49 20.37 4.01
CA THR A 134 -17.10 19.91 3.83
C THR A 134 -17.06 18.42 3.47
N TRP A 135 -17.90 17.59 4.08
CA TRP A 135 -17.97 16.15 3.77
C TRP A 135 -18.29 15.88 2.30
N LYS A 136 -19.34 16.52 1.75
CA LYS A 136 -19.72 16.41 0.33
C LYS A 136 -18.64 16.96 -0.61
N ARG A 137 -17.94 18.04 -0.23
CA ARG A 137 -16.80 18.56 -1.01
C ARG A 137 -15.65 17.55 -1.05
N LEU A 138 -15.30 16.96 0.09
CA LEU A 138 -14.25 15.95 0.18
C LEU A 138 -14.60 14.69 -0.61
N GLU A 139 -15.86 14.26 -0.61
CA GLU A 139 -16.34 13.12 -1.40
C GLU A 139 -15.98 13.29 -2.89
N ARG A 140 -16.27 14.46 -3.49
CA ARG A 140 -15.98 14.72 -4.91
C ARG A 140 -14.49 14.58 -5.25
N THR A 141 -13.62 15.10 -4.39
CA THR A 141 -12.16 14.96 -4.54
C THR A 141 -11.74 13.50 -4.36
N LEU A 142 -12.16 12.87 -3.26
CA LEU A 142 -11.73 11.52 -2.89
C LEU A 142 -12.27 10.43 -3.82
N ARG A 143 -13.41 10.66 -4.47
CA ARG A 143 -13.96 9.77 -5.50
C ARG A 143 -12.93 9.53 -6.61
N GLN A 144 -12.29 10.58 -7.12
CA GLN A 144 -11.28 10.44 -8.18
C GLN A 144 -9.99 9.83 -7.63
N ARG A 145 -9.56 10.24 -6.45
CA ARG A 145 -8.32 9.75 -5.84
C ARG A 145 -8.41 8.27 -5.43
N SER A 146 -9.58 7.79 -5.01
CA SER A 146 -9.81 6.37 -4.70
C SER A 146 -9.51 5.43 -5.87
N ARG A 147 -9.65 5.92 -7.12
CA ARG A 147 -9.36 5.15 -8.35
C ARG A 147 -7.86 4.93 -8.60
N LEU A 148 -6.98 5.58 -7.82
CA LEU A 148 -5.54 5.34 -7.89
C LEU A 148 -5.18 3.89 -7.49
N VAL A 149 -5.97 3.31 -6.59
CA VAL A 149 -5.87 1.90 -6.18
C VAL A 149 -7.20 1.23 -6.48
N PRO A 150 -7.40 0.74 -7.71
CA PRO A 150 -8.61 -0.01 -8.04
C PRO A 150 -8.76 -1.23 -7.14
N VAL A 151 -10.00 -1.56 -6.82
CA VAL A 151 -10.38 -2.75 -6.07
C VAL A 151 -9.90 -4.00 -6.81
N GLY A 152 -9.35 -4.98 -6.10
CA GLY A 152 -8.78 -6.21 -6.67
C GLY A 152 -7.47 -6.01 -7.43
N SER A 153 -6.94 -4.78 -7.54
CA SER A 153 -5.68 -4.55 -8.26
C SER A 153 -4.47 -5.09 -7.51
N LEU A 154 -3.37 -5.31 -8.21
CA LEU A 154 -2.07 -5.67 -7.62
C LEU A 154 -1.59 -4.65 -6.56
N ALA A 155 -1.97 -3.38 -6.68
CA ALA A 155 -1.68 -2.37 -5.67
C ALA A 155 -2.50 -2.61 -4.38
N ALA A 156 -3.77 -2.99 -4.52
CA ALA A 156 -4.62 -3.40 -3.39
C ALA A 156 -4.10 -4.67 -2.71
N GLU A 157 -3.70 -5.68 -3.49
CA GLU A 157 -3.07 -6.91 -2.98
C GLU A 157 -1.79 -6.61 -2.18
N CYS A 158 -0.95 -5.68 -2.67
CA CYS A 158 0.26 -5.24 -1.97
C CYS A 158 -0.07 -4.60 -0.61
N LEU A 159 -1.06 -3.70 -0.56
CA LEU A 159 -1.47 -3.05 0.69
C LEU A 159 -2.06 -4.06 1.69
N ALA A 160 -2.80 -5.05 1.22
CA ALA A 160 -3.31 -6.12 2.06
C ALA A 160 -2.16 -6.99 2.62
N LEU A 161 -1.14 -7.29 1.80
CA LEU A 161 0.06 -8.01 2.22
C LEU A 161 0.86 -7.23 3.27
N GLU A 162 1.04 -5.92 3.10
CA GLU A 162 1.67 -5.06 4.10
C GLU A 162 0.95 -5.13 5.46
N ARG A 163 -0.39 -5.07 5.46
CA ARG A 163 -1.18 -5.21 6.70
C ARG A 163 -1.11 -6.61 7.29
N PHE A 164 -1.10 -7.63 6.45
CA PHE A 164 -0.95 -9.01 6.86
C PHE A 164 0.38 -9.21 7.59
N GLU A 165 1.50 -8.75 7.02
CA GLU A 165 2.83 -8.91 7.61
C GLU A 165 2.93 -8.20 8.97
N VAL A 166 2.43 -6.96 9.07
CA VAL A 166 2.36 -6.23 10.34
C VAL A 166 1.52 -6.98 11.37
N ALA A 167 0.34 -7.47 10.99
CA ALA A 167 -0.53 -8.21 11.90
C ALA A 167 0.09 -9.56 12.32
N ARG A 168 0.80 -10.24 11.42
CA ARG A 168 1.52 -11.50 11.70
C ARG A 168 2.68 -11.29 12.67
N GLN A 169 3.42 -10.18 12.55
CA GLN A 169 4.46 -9.81 13.52
C GLN A 169 3.86 -9.52 14.90
N LEU A 170 2.72 -8.83 14.97
CA LEU A 170 2.01 -8.59 16.23
C LEU A 170 1.48 -9.88 16.84
N HIS A 171 1.01 -10.81 16.01
CA HIS A 171 0.60 -12.14 16.45
C HIS A 171 1.76 -12.91 17.10
N ALA A 172 2.94 -12.94 16.46
CA ALA A 172 4.12 -13.57 17.03
C ALA A 172 4.53 -12.96 18.39
N LYS A 173 4.35 -11.65 18.57
CA LYS A 173 4.61 -10.97 19.85
C LYS A 173 3.55 -11.31 20.91
N ALA A 174 2.27 -11.33 20.54
CA ALA A 174 1.18 -11.66 21.45
C ALA A 174 1.27 -13.09 21.97
N LEU A 175 1.69 -14.06 21.15
CA LEU A 175 1.83 -15.44 21.58
C LEU A 175 2.91 -15.69 22.63
N ARG A 176 3.88 -14.76 22.79
CA ARG A 176 4.99 -14.90 23.75
C ARG A 176 4.65 -14.44 25.16
N THR A 177 3.44 -13.91 25.38
CA THR A 177 3.07 -13.32 26.66
C THR A 177 1.57 -13.24 26.84
N GLU A 178 1.11 -13.33 28.07
CA GLU A 178 -0.32 -13.16 28.38
C GLU A 178 -0.68 -11.72 28.76
N LYS A 179 0.29 -10.79 28.72
CA LYS A 179 0.07 -9.39 29.05
C LYS A 179 -0.95 -8.73 28.10
N PRO A 180 -1.87 -7.87 28.58
CA PRO A 180 -2.91 -7.23 27.75
C PRO A 180 -2.39 -6.45 26.53
N LYS A 181 -1.28 -5.72 26.69
CA LYS A 181 -0.79 -4.76 25.69
C LYS A 181 -0.44 -5.41 24.32
N PRO A 182 0.32 -6.52 24.26
CA PRO A 182 0.56 -7.24 23.00
C PRO A 182 -0.70 -7.79 22.32
N TRP A 183 -1.66 -8.32 23.08
CA TRP A 183 -2.94 -8.81 22.56
C TRP A 183 -3.80 -7.68 21.99
N HIS A 184 -3.86 -6.53 22.68
CA HIS A 184 -4.51 -5.34 22.17
C HIS A 184 -3.87 -4.82 20.89
N ALA A 185 -2.54 -4.82 20.80
CA ALA A 185 -1.82 -4.43 19.59
C ALA A 185 -2.15 -5.38 18.41
N LEU A 186 -2.17 -6.70 18.64
CA LEU A 186 -2.62 -7.69 17.68
C LEU A 186 -4.05 -7.44 17.22
N ARG A 187 -4.99 -7.18 18.14
CA ARG A 187 -6.38 -6.81 17.81
C ARG A 187 -6.43 -5.64 16.83
N ILE A 188 -5.68 -4.57 17.09
CA ILE A 188 -5.61 -3.41 16.20
C ILE A 188 -5.02 -3.82 14.83
N GLY A 189 -3.94 -4.59 14.81
CA GLY A 189 -3.31 -5.08 13.59
C GLY A 189 -4.26 -5.91 12.72
N LEU A 190 -4.96 -6.88 13.32
CA LEU A 190 -5.93 -7.72 12.64
C LEU A 190 -7.12 -6.91 12.10
N LYS A 191 -7.64 -5.95 12.89
CA LYS A 191 -8.70 -5.05 12.41
C LYS A 191 -8.26 -4.28 11.17
N ARG A 192 -7.05 -3.74 11.17
CA ARG A 192 -6.50 -3.02 10.00
C ARG A 192 -6.39 -3.95 8.80
N PHE A 193 -5.88 -5.16 8.98
CA PHE A 193 -5.81 -6.17 7.91
C PHE A 193 -7.19 -6.52 7.36
N ARG A 194 -8.14 -6.90 8.22
CA ARG A 194 -9.51 -7.21 7.82
C ARG A 194 -10.12 -6.06 7.04
N TYR A 195 -10.02 -4.83 7.53
CA TYR A 195 -10.66 -3.68 6.87
C TYR A 195 -10.02 -3.34 5.52
N THR A 196 -8.72 -3.57 5.34
CA THR A 196 -8.05 -3.46 4.04
C THR A 196 -8.59 -4.49 3.07
N VAL A 197 -8.66 -5.78 3.46
CA VAL A 197 -9.21 -6.85 2.62
C VAL A 197 -10.67 -6.57 2.28
N GLU A 198 -11.46 -6.23 3.29
CA GLU A 198 -12.87 -5.91 3.17
C GLU A 198 -13.15 -4.77 2.19
N SER A 199 -12.28 -3.76 2.14
CA SER A 199 -12.49 -2.58 1.29
C SER A 199 -11.89 -2.73 -0.10
N LEU A 200 -10.72 -3.36 -0.21
CA LEU A 200 -9.91 -3.37 -1.43
C LEU A 200 -9.86 -4.73 -2.13
N LEU A 201 -10.20 -5.84 -1.46
CA LEU A 201 -10.15 -7.21 -1.98
C LEU A 201 -11.46 -7.96 -1.68
N PRO A 202 -12.60 -7.55 -2.25
CA PRO A 202 -13.91 -8.11 -1.90
C PRO A 202 -14.05 -9.60 -2.18
N GLU A 203 -13.45 -10.12 -3.25
CA GLU A 203 -13.45 -11.56 -3.55
C GLU A 203 -12.77 -12.36 -2.44
N HIS A 204 -11.60 -11.89 -1.98
CA HIS A 204 -10.90 -12.49 -0.85
C HIS A 204 -11.70 -12.32 0.45
N TYR A 205 -12.36 -11.17 0.62
CA TYR A 205 -13.19 -10.93 1.79
C TYR A 205 -14.37 -11.90 1.86
N VAL A 206 -15.03 -12.23 0.74
CA VAL A 206 -16.11 -13.23 0.72
C VAL A 206 -15.61 -14.59 1.21
N ALA A 207 -14.43 -15.01 0.77
CA ALA A 207 -13.84 -16.28 1.22
C ALA A 207 -13.36 -16.26 2.68
N TRP A 208 -12.99 -15.10 3.21
CA TRP A 208 -12.34 -14.97 4.52
C TRP A 208 -13.21 -14.33 5.60
N SER A 209 -14.39 -13.81 5.27
CA SER A 209 -15.20 -12.95 6.14
C SER A 209 -15.48 -13.61 7.47
N ASP A 210 -15.85 -14.88 7.45
CA ASP A 210 -16.32 -15.62 8.62
C ASP A 210 -15.15 -15.88 9.58
N ASN A 211 -14.01 -16.33 9.04
CA ASN A 211 -12.80 -16.57 9.81
C ASN A 211 -12.18 -15.27 10.34
N LEU A 212 -12.14 -14.20 9.53
CA LEU A 212 -11.67 -12.88 9.97
C LEU A 212 -12.57 -12.28 11.04
N LYS A 213 -13.89 -12.45 10.91
CA LYS A 213 -14.86 -12.01 11.91
C LYS A 213 -14.68 -12.79 13.21
N ARG A 214 -14.64 -14.13 13.15
CA ARG A 214 -14.42 -15.00 14.31
C ARG A 214 -13.16 -14.62 15.09
N VAL A 215 -12.03 -14.45 14.42
CA VAL A 215 -10.78 -14.07 15.10
C VAL A 215 -10.84 -12.62 15.63
N GLN A 216 -11.46 -11.70 14.90
CA GLN A 216 -11.62 -10.33 15.38
C GLN A 216 -12.50 -10.26 16.63
N ASP A 217 -13.60 -11.02 16.66
CA ASP A 217 -14.55 -11.03 17.77
C ASP A 217 -13.87 -11.65 19.00
N MET A 218 -13.17 -12.78 18.83
CA MET A 218 -12.32 -13.39 19.87
C MET A 218 -11.29 -12.40 20.48
N LEU A 219 -10.55 -11.68 19.64
CA LEU A 219 -9.61 -10.66 20.10
C LEU A 219 -10.31 -9.44 20.71
N GLY A 220 -11.56 -9.19 20.31
CA GLY A 220 -12.45 -8.20 20.90
C GLY A 220 -12.77 -8.58 22.34
N GLU A 221 -13.29 -9.77 22.55
CA GLU A 221 -13.64 -10.30 23.86
C GLU A 221 -12.44 -10.33 24.82
N ILE A 222 -11.26 -10.76 24.36
CA ILE A 222 -10.02 -10.71 25.18
C ILE A 222 -9.74 -9.28 25.66
N HIS A 223 -9.90 -8.29 24.77
CA HIS A 223 -9.69 -6.90 25.13
C HIS A 223 -10.77 -6.35 26.07
N ASP A 224 -12.02 -6.77 25.87
CA ASP A 224 -13.15 -6.35 26.69
C ASP A 224 -12.98 -6.90 28.13
N LEU A 225 -12.55 -8.15 28.27
CA LEU A 225 -12.17 -8.77 29.54
C LEU A 225 -10.98 -8.06 30.22
N ASP A 226 -9.96 -7.65 29.45
CA ASP A 226 -8.84 -6.85 29.97
C ASP A 226 -9.30 -5.48 30.52
N VAL A 227 -10.25 -4.83 29.84
CA VAL A 227 -10.82 -3.54 30.27
C VAL A 227 -11.66 -3.73 31.53
N LEU A 228 -12.50 -4.76 31.54
CA LEU A 228 -13.35 -5.06 32.68
C LEU A 228 -12.54 -5.40 33.93
N ALA A 229 -11.48 -6.22 33.81
CA ALA A 229 -10.56 -6.50 34.92
C ALA A 229 -9.97 -5.20 35.51
N ALA A 230 -9.65 -4.22 34.65
CA ALA A 230 -9.13 -2.93 35.09
C ALA A 230 -10.18 -2.04 35.75
N ILE A 231 -11.46 -2.16 35.37
CA ILE A 231 -12.59 -1.48 36.03
C ILE A 231 -12.80 -2.08 37.41
N VAL A 232 -12.96 -3.41 37.50
CA VAL A 232 -13.17 -4.15 38.76
C VAL A 232 -12.05 -3.86 39.77
N LYS A 233 -10.79 -3.82 39.31
CA LYS A 233 -9.63 -3.51 40.17
C LYS A 233 -9.64 -2.08 40.74
N LYS A 234 -10.31 -1.14 40.07
CA LYS A 234 -10.40 0.27 40.51
C LYS A 234 -11.61 0.56 41.38
N SER A 235 -12.59 -0.33 41.40
CA SER A 235 -13.76 -0.21 42.27
C SER A 235 -13.33 -0.47 43.72
N GLU A 236 -13.23 0.59 44.52
CA GLU A 236 -12.94 0.53 45.97
C GLU A 236 -14.20 0.08 46.73
N LEU A 237 -14.66 -1.15 46.50
CA LEU A 237 -15.79 -1.74 47.21
C LEU A 237 -15.25 -2.64 48.33
N HIS A 238 -15.02 -2.04 49.51
CA HIS A 238 -14.47 -2.73 50.68
C HIS A 238 -15.39 -3.81 51.27
N GLU A 239 -16.71 -3.72 51.03
CA GLU A 239 -17.71 -4.64 51.59
C GLU A 239 -17.97 -5.89 50.71
N THR A 240 -17.28 -6.03 49.57
CA THR A 240 -17.56 -7.10 48.57
C THR A 240 -16.30 -7.86 48.15
N GLU A 241 -15.38 -8.15 49.06
CA GLU A 241 -14.09 -8.76 48.72
C GLU A 241 -14.25 -10.15 48.08
N ASP A 242 -15.18 -10.97 48.55
CA ASP A 242 -15.45 -12.31 48.00
C ASP A 242 -16.08 -12.25 46.59
N SER A 243 -17.06 -11.37 46.36
CA SER A 243 -17.59 -11.13 45.01
C SER A 243 -16.49 -10.65 44.07
N LEU A 244 -15.63 -9.72 44.48
CA LEU A 244 -14.54 -9.22 43.64
C LEU A 244 -13.55 -10.32 43.25
N ARG A 245 -13.24 -11.27 44.15
CA ARG A 245 -12.39 -12.43 43.86
C ARG A 245 -13.05 -13.35 42.82
N LEU A 246 -14.33 -13.69 42.99
CA LEU A 246 -15.09 -14.51 42.04
C LEU A 246 -15.13 -13.89 40.64
N TRP A 247 -15.29 -12.57 40.56
CA TRP A 247 -15.25 -11.84 39.30
C TRP A 247 -13.87 -11.92 38.62
N GLN A 248 -12.78 -11.75 39.38
CA GLN A 248 -11.42 -11.85 38.86
C GLN A 248 -11.14 -13.26 38.32
N GLU A 249 -11.48 -14.30 39.07
CA GLU A 249 -11.33 -15.70 38.66
C GLU A 249 -12.11 -16.02 37.38
N PHE A 250 -13.36 -15.54 37.28
CA PHE A 250 -14.17 -15.73 36.08
C PHE A 250 -13.55 -15.04 34.87
N ILE A 251 -13.15 -13.77 35.01
CA ILE A 251 -12.55 -12.99 33.92
C ILE A 251 -11.26 -13.66 33.43
N GLU A 252 -10.41 -14.11 34.34
CA GLU A 252 -9.17 -14.82 33.99
C GLU A 252 -9.44 -16.14 33.27
N ARG A 253 -10.42 -16.91 33.72
CA ARG A 253 -10.82 -18.17 33.09
C ARG A 253 -11.32 -17.96 31.65
N GLU A 254 -12.29 -17.05 31.47
CA GLU A 254 -12.83 -16.72 30.14
C GLU A 254 -11.71 -16.24 29.21
N ARG A 255 -10.87 -15.33 29.71
CA ARG A 255 -9.76 -14.79 28.93
C ARG A 255 -8.80 -15.89 28.47
N LYS A 256 -8.46 -16.82 29.35
CA LYS A 256 -7.59 -17.96 29.04
C LYS A 256 -8.22 -18.87 27.99
N GLU A 257 -9.52 -19.15 28.10
CA GLU A 257 -10.26 -19.95 27.11
C GLU A 257 -10.25 -19.31 25.72
N ARG A 258 -10.47 -17.98 25.64
CA ARG A 258 -10.44 -17.24 24.36
C ARG A 258 -9.04 -17.24 23.75
N ILE A 259 -7.99 -17.09 24.57
CA ILE A 259 -6.60 -17.19 24.12
C ILE A 259 -6.30 -18.60 23.58
N GLU A 260 -6.77 -19.64 24.25
CA GLU A 260 -6.54 -21.02 23.81
C GLU A 260 -7.28 -21.32 22.51
N THR A 261 -8.54 -20.89 22.40
CA THR A 261 -9.30 -20.98 21.14
C THR A 261 -8.61 -20.22 20.01
N TYR A 262 -8.08 -19.02 20.30
CA TYR A 262 -7.28 -18.26 19.32
C TYR A 262 -6.04 -19.05 18.88
N ARG A 263 -5.31 -19.67 19.82
CA ARG A 263 -4.13 -20.49 19.51
C ARG A 263 -4.49 -21.67 18.60
N GLN A 264 -5.56 -22.41 18.91
CA GLN A 264 -6.04 -23.52 18.09
C GLN A 264 -6.32 -23.12 16.64
N LEU A 265 -6.90 -21.92 16.41
CA LEU A 265 -7.21 -21.42 15.07
C LEU A 265 -6.00 -20.88 14.31
N THR A 266 -4.93 -20.50 15.02
CA THR A 266 -3.84 -19.69 14.45
C THR A 266 -2.46 -20.35 14.46
N LEU A 267 -2.34 -21.50 15.12
CA LEU A 267 -1.14 -22.33 15.13
C LEU A 267 -1.27 -23.53 14.18
N GLY A 268 -0.15 -24.13 13.82
CA GLY A 268 -0.09 -25.30 12.93
C GLY A 268 -0.07 -24.98 11.43
N LYS A 269 0.09 -26.03 10.61
CA LYS A 269 0.23 -25.92 9.15
C LYS A 269 -1.05 -25.44 8.48
N THR A 270 -2.21 -25.81 9.00
CA THR A 270 -3.55 -25.42 8.51
C THR A 270 -4.08 -24.15 9.16
N SER A 271 -3.24 -23.37 9.84
CA SER A 271 -3.67 -22.14 10.51
C SER A 271 -4.33 -21.13 9.57
N LEU A 272 -5.23 -20.31 10.13
CA LEU A 272 -5.86 -19.22 9.39
C LEU A 272 -4.85 -18.24 8.79
N TRP A 273 -3.72 -18.00 9.46
CA TRP A 273 -2.65 -17.14 8.94
C TRP A 273 -2.03 -17.71 7.66
N ASN A 274 -1.84 -19.02 7.56
CA ASN A 274 -1.32 -19.65 6.34
C ASN A 274 -2.36 -19.61 5.21
N THR A 275 -3.64 -19.79 5.55
CA THR A 275 -4.75 -19.67 4.59
C THR A 275 -4.85 -18.25 4.02
N TRP A 276 -4.76 -17.21 4.86
CA TRP A 276 -4.75 -15.84 4.37
C TRP A 276 -3.47 -15.50 3.60
N ARG A 277 -2.33 -16.07 4.01
CA ARG A 277 -1.06 -15.88 3.29
C ARG A 277 -1.11 -16.47 1.89
N SER A 278 -1.72 -17.63 1.69
CA SER A 278 -1.74 -18.31 0.39
C SER A 278 -2.58 -17.58 -0.65
N GLY A 279 -3.63 -16.86 -0.24
CA GLY A 279 -4.40 -15.99 -1.12
C GLY A 279 -3.87 -14.55 -1.21
N LEU A 280 -2.65 -14.27 -0.76
CA LEU A 280 -1.96 -12.99 -1.01
C LEU A 280 -0.74 -13.24 -1.91
N PRO A 281 -0.21 -12.21 -2.61
CA PRO A 281 0.93 -12.37 -3.51
C PRO A 281 2.07 -13.20 -2.93
N THR A 282 2.53 -14.20 -3.68
CA THR A 282 3.68 -15.06 -3.35
C THR A 282 4.74 -14.95 -4.45
N ASN A 283 6.00 -15.22 -4.09
CA ASN A 283 7.12 -15.25 -5.04
C ASN A 283 7.21 -13.97 -5.90
N GLY A 284 7.49 -14.08 -7.20
CA GLY A 284 7.59 -12.92 -8.11
C GLY A 284 6.33 -12.05 -8.21
N ARG A 285 5.16 -12.52 -7.76
CA ARG A 285 3.96 -11.67 -7.68
C ARG A 285 4.09 -10.58 -6.60
N VAL A 286 4.83 -10.82 -5.51
CA VAL A 286 5.07 -9.83 -4.45
C VAL A 286 5.72 -8.58 -5.04
N GLU A 287 6.76 -8.77 -5.85
CA GLU A 287 7.50 -7.68 -6.47
C GLU A 287 6.64 -6.90 -7.47
N THR A 288 5.83 -7.63 -8.24
CA THR A 288 4.90 -7.04 -9.21
C THR A 288 3.83 -6.20 -8.49
N ALA A 289 3.33 -6.69 -7.35
CA ALA A 289 2.39 -5.99 -6.48
C ALA A 289 3.00 -4.71 -5.89
N ALA A 290 4.23 -4.80 -5.36
CA ALA A 290 4.99 -3.65 -4.87
C ALA A 290 5.18 -2.59 -5.96
N LEU A 291 5.60 -2.99 -7.17
CA LEU A 291 5.73 -2.07 -8.30
C LEU A 291 4.40 -1.44 -8.74
N ALA A 292 3.27 -2.14 -8.57
CA ALA A 292 1.94 -1.59 -8.84
C ALA A 292 1.54 -0.55 -7.78
N ARG A 293 1.78 -0.83 -6.49
CA ARG A 293 1.59 0.16 -5.40
C ARG A 293 2.43 1.43 -5.66
N LEU A 294 3.71 1.26 -5.99
CA LEU A 294 4.59 2.39 -6.29
C LEU A 294 4.14 3.21 -7.51
N ARG A 295 3.57 2.56 -8.54
CA ARG A 295 2.95 3.27 -9.66
C ARG A 295 1.72 4.07 -9.24
N ALA A 296 0.89 3.54 -8.35
CA ALA A 296 -0.24 4.29 -7.80
C ALA A 296 0.24 5.53 -7.04
N THR A 297 1.29 5.41 -6.24
CA THR A 297 1.93 6.55 -5.55
C THR A 297 2.52 7.56 -6.53
N ALA A 298 3.23 7.11 -7.57
CA ALA A 298 3.76 8.00 -8.59
C ALA A 298 2.63 8.80 -9.27
N ARG A 299 1.53 8.15 -9.64
CA ARG A 299 0.36 8.83 -10.23
C ARG A 299 -0.30 9.84 -9.29
N ALA A 300 -0.22 9.63 -7.98
CA ALA A 300 -0.81 10.49 -6.97
C ALA A 300 0.00 11.78 -6.72
N VAL A 301 1.34 11.67 -6.85
CA VAL A 301 2.29 12.69 -6.35
C VAL A 301 3.12 13.35 -7.47
N ASP A 302 3.25 12.73 -8.64
CA ASP A 302 4.05 13.28 -9.74
C ASP A 302 3.27 14.36 -10.50
N PRO A 303 3.70 15.64 -10.46
CA PRO A 303 3.03 16.73 -11.18
C PRO A 303 3.17 16.60 -12.71
N HIS A 304 4.06 15.75 -13.21
CA HIS A 304 4.40 15.60 -14.62
C HIS A 304 4.48 14.13 -15.06
N VAL A 305 3.45 13.34 -14.73
CA VAL A 305 3.36 11.89 -15.01
C VAL A 305 3.77 11.51 -16.45
N ARG A 306 3.31 12.28 -17.46
CA ARG A 306 3.66 12.02 -18.88
C ARG A 306 5.17 12.10 -19.12
N ARG A 307 5.82 13.12 -18.57
CA ARG A 307 7.26 13.36 -18.70
C ARG A 307 8.05 12.25 -18.01
N THR A 308 7.65 11.86 -16.81
CA THR A 308 8.29 10.77 -16.05
C THR A 308 8.16 9.44 -16.77
N SER A 309 6.98 9.15 -17.34
CA SER A 309 6.76 7.94 -18.14
C SER A 309 7.64 7.88 -19.39
N GLN A 310 7.83 9.00 -20.09
CA GLN A 310 8.77 9.08 -21.22
C GLN A 310 10.22 8.78 -20.79
N VAL A 311 10.71 9.43 -19.72
CA VAL A 311 12.05 9.15 -19.20
C VAL A 311 12.18 7.68 -18.78
N SER A 312 11.15 7.11 -18.15
CA SER A 312 11.15 5.73 -17.72
C SER A 312 11.30 4.75 -18.90
N ARG A 313 10.56 4.97 -19.99
CA ARG A 313 10.69 4.14 -21.21
C ARG A 313 12.09 4.22 -21.81
N VAL A 314 12.64 5.42 -21.94
CA VAL A 314 13.99 5.63 -22.49
C VAL A 314 15.05 5.02 -21.57
N ALA A 315 14.95 5.19 -20.26
CA ALA A 315 15.90 4.62 -19.29
C ALA A 315 15.95 3.10 -19.36
N MET A 316 14.80 2.44 -19.46
CA MET A 316 14.75 0.99 -19.59
C MET A 316 15.34 0.51 -20.93
N ALA A 317 15.06 1.22 -22.03
CA ALA A 317 15.65 0.88 -23.33
C ALA A 317 17.17 1.04 -23.35
N VAL A 318 17.71 2.08 -22.70
CA VAL A 318 19.16 2.27 -22.54
C VAL A 318 19.76 1.11 -21.74
N PHE A 319 19.14 0.73 -20.61
CA PHE A 319 19.61 -0.38 -19.79
C PHE A 319 19.58 -1.71 -20.55
N ASP A 320 18.49 -1.97 -21.27
CA ASP A 320 18.33 -3.21 -22.04
C ASP A 320 19.30 -3.25 -23.23
N ALA A 321 19.57 -2.12 -23.90
CA ALA A 321 20.61 -2.03 -24.92
C ALA A 321 22.01 -2.34 -24.35
N PHE A 322 22.36 -1.80 -23.19
CA PHE A 322 23.63 -2.10 -22.53
C PHE A 322 23.75 -3.53 -22.01
N LYS A 323 22.63 -4.13 -21.60
CA LYS A 323 22.57 -5.56 -21.27
C LYS A 323 22.91 -6.41 -22.50
N LEU A 324 22.28 -6.14 -23.65
CA LEU A 324 22.52 -6.88 -24.89
C LEU A 324 23.95 -6.73 -25.41
N ALA A 325 24.58 -5.57 -25.18
CA ALA A 325 25.96 -5.31 -25.56
C ALA A 325 27.00 -5.79 -24.53
N GLU A 326 26.56 -6.41 -23.42
CA GLU A 326 27.43 -6.80 -22.31
C GLU A 326 28.35 -5.67 -21.83
N ALA A 327 27.80 -4.46 -21.78
CA ALA A 327 28.56 -3.24 -21.53
C ALA A 327 29.29 -3.25 -20.19
N ALA A 328 28.62 -3.74 -19.14
CA ALA A 328 29.18 -3.90 -17.80
C ALA A 328 28.30 -4.83 -16.93
N PRO A 329 28.85 -5.41 -15.83
CA PRO A 329 28.14 -6.38 -15.00
C PRO A 329 26.81 -5.89 -14.40
N ALA A 330 26.68 -4.58 -14.12
CA ALA A 330 25.45 -4.03 -13.54
C ALA A 330 24.23 -4.20 -14.46
N PHE A 331 24.43 -4.22 -15.78
CA PHE A 331 23.33 -4.31 -16.75
C PHE A 331 22.78 -5.73 -16.90
N SER A 332 23.54 -6.74 -16.47
CA SER A 332 23.09 -8.14 -16.42
C SER A 332 22.39 -8.48 -15.10
N ASN A 333 22.49 -7.62 -14.08
CA ASN A 333 21.89 -7.84 -12.77
C ASN A 333 20.38 -7.52 -12.76
N ALA A 334 19.56 -8.55 -12.52
CA ALA A 334 18.09 -8.42 -12.49
C ALA A 334 17.59 -7.51 -11.36
N ALA A 335 18.22 -7.52 -10.20
CA ALA A 335 17.86 -6.64 -9.09
C ALA A 335 18.14 -5.17 -9.43
N LEU A 336 19.28 -4.85 -10.05
CA LEU A 336 19.57 -3.48 -10.50
C LEU A 336 18.61 -3.00 -11.59
N ARG A 337 18.22 -3.88 -12.52
CA ARG A 337 17.17 -3.57 -13.52
C ARG A 337 15.84 -3.22 -12.86
N ARG A 338 15.44 -3.98 -11.82
CA ARG A 338 14.22 -3.74 -11.02
C ARG A 338 14.29 -2.41 -10.28
N ILE A 339 15.43 -2.12 -9.63
CA ILE A 339 15.68 -0.85 -8.94
C ILE A 339 15.63 0.32 -9.91
N LEU A 340 16.24 0.19 -11.10
CA LEU A 340 16.16 1.21 -12.14
C LEU A 340 14.70 1.46 -12.56
N LEU A 341 13.93 0.40 -12.82
CA LEU A 341 12.54 0.54 -13.25
C LEU A 341 11.70 1.32 -12.22
N ALA A 342 11.89 1.02 -10.93
CA ALA A 342 11.21 1.72 -9.86
C ALA A 342 11.69 3.18 -9.75
N ALA A 343 13.02 3.41 -9.74
CA ALA A 343 13.61 4.76 -9.71
C ALA A 343 13.14 5.61 -10.91
N ALA A 344 13.09 5.03 -12.11
CA ALA A 344 12.66 5.71 -13.32
C ALA A 344 11.17 6.06 -13.31
N ARG A 345 10.33 5.31 -12.60
CA ARG A 345 8.91 5.64 -12.39
C ARG A 345 8.69 6.65 -11.27
N LEU A 346 9.62 6.72 -10.31
CA LEU A 346 9.49 7.51 -9.08
C LEU A 346 10.32 8.80 -9.08
N HIS A 347 11.22 9.02 -10.05
CA HIS A 347 12.11 10.19 -10.02
C HIS A 347 11.38 11.54 -10.13
N GLY A 348 10.16 11.54 -10.67
CA GLY A 348 9.31 12.72 -10.81
C GLY A 348 8.49 13.07 -9.57
N ILE A 349 8.43 12.18 -8.57
CA ILE A 349 7.62 12.44 -7.37
C ILE A 349 8.19 13.59 -6.55
N GLY A 350 7.31 14.36 -5.94
CA GLY A 350 7.68 15.43 -5.04
C GLY A 350 6.74 16.61 -5.18
N ASP A 351 6.54 17.29 -4.05
CA ASP A 351 5.64 18.42 -3.97
C ASP A 351 6.16 19.59 -4.82
N ALA A 352 5.28 20.10 -5.71
CA ALA A 352 5.57 21.22 -6.59
C ALA A 352 5.87 22.51 -5.79
N ASP A 353 5.46 22.55 -4.52
CA ASP A 353 5.45 23.76 -3.69
C ASP A 353 6.69 23.94 -2.79
N THR A 354 7.77 23.17 -3.03
CA THR A 354 8.97 23.26 -2.20
C THR A 354 10.04 24.18 -2.79
N ARG A 355 10.58 25.11 -1.97
CA ARG A 355 11.85 25.84 -2.22
C ARG A 355 13.08 24.91 -2.36
N LYS A 356 12.87 23.59 -2.37
CA LYS A 356 13.91 22.55 -2.36
C LYS A 356 14.04 21.96 -3.76
N SER A 357 15.27 21.57 -4.12
CA SER A 357 15.51 20.92 -5.42
C SER A 357 14.70 19.61 -5.56
N PRO A 358 13.99 19.37 -6.68
CA PRO A 358 13.05 18.26 -6.83
C PRO A 358 13.62 16.88 -6.47
N GLN A 359 14.86 16.58 -6.85
CA GLN A 359 15.51 15.30 -6.55
C GLN A 359 15.79 15.05 -5.06
N LYS A 360 15.93 16.13 -4.27
CA LYS A 360 16.06 16.01 -2.81
C LYS A 360 14.70 15.77 -2.16
N ALA A 361 13.65 16.41 -2.68
CA ALA A 361 12.27 16.19 -2.24
C ALA A 361 11.84 14.74 -2.53
N ALA A 362 12.08 14.24 -3.76
CA ALA A 362 11.81 12.87 -4.16
C ALA A 362 12.50 11.84 -3.24
N ARG A 363 13.81 12.01 -2.98
CA ARG A 363 14.55 11.14 -2.04
C ARG A 363 13.95 11.19 -0.64
N LYS A 364 13.65 12.38 -0.12
CA LYS A 364 13.05 12.54 1.21
C LYS A 364 11.71 11.82 1.30
N PHE A 365 10.88 11.93 0.26
CA PHE A 365 9.60 11.24 0.18
C PHE A 365 9.79 9.72 0.24
N LEU A 366 10.66 9.15 -0.60
CA LEU A 366 10.91 7.70 -0.63
C LEU A 366 11.37 7.14 0.72
N LEU A 367 12.26 7.86 1.41
CA LEU A 367 12.76 7.44 2.73
C LEU A 367 11.74 7.64 3.86
N GLY A 368 10.68 8.40 3.63
CA GLY A 368 9.58 8.57 4.58
C GLY A 368 8.47 7.52 4.44
N VAL A 369 8.48 6.73 3.35
CA VAL A 369 7.48 5.69 3.09
C VAL A 369 8.02 4.34 3.56
N ALA A 370 7.14 3.50 4.12
CA ALA A 370 7.48 2.13 4.49
C ALA A 370 7.92 1.32 3.28
N VAL A 371 9.00 0.54 3.46
CA VAL A 371 9.56 -0.33 2.42
C VAL A 371 8.51 -1.35 1.98
N PRO A 372 8.14 -1.41 0.69
CA PRO A 372 7.15 -2.36 0.21
C PRO A 372 7.62 -3.83 0.35
N PRO A 373 6.70 -4.80 0.45
CA PRO A 373 7.04 -6.22 0.46
C PRO A 373 7.90 -6.61 -0.76
N GLY A 374 8.89 -7.47 -0.55
CA GLY A 374 9.83 -7.90 -1.59
C GLY A 374 10.99 -6.94 -1.87
N TRP A 375 11.10 -5.84 -1.12
CA TRP A 375 12.25 -4.94 -1.15
C TRP A 375 13.08 -5.05 0.12
N SER A 376 14.41 -5.12 -0.02
CA SER A 376 15.32 -4.96 1.11
C SER A 376 15.51 -3.48 1.43
N ASN A 377 15.94 -3.17 2.65
CA ASN A 377 16.32 -1.80 3.01
C ASN A 377 17.46 -1.27 2.12
N GLU A 378 18.38 -2.15 1.72
CA GLU A 378 19.51 -1.80 0.84
C GLU A 378 19.04 -1.44 -0.57
N ASP A 379 18.15 -2.25 -1.17
CA ASP A 379 17.57 -1.97 -2.49
C ASP A 379 16.77 -0.66 -2.47
N TRP A 380 16.05 -0.40 -1.38
CA TRP A 380 15.29 0.82 -1.19
C TRP A 380 16.18 2.06 -1.06
N GLU A 381 17.29 1.96 -0.32
CA GLU A 381 18.28 3.03 -0.23
C GLU A 381 18.95 3.28 -1.59
N LEU A 382 19.31 2.22 -2.32
CA LEU A 382 19.90 2.32 -3.65
C LEU A 382 18.95 3.00 -4.65
N LEU A 383 17.65 2.66 -4.62
CA LEU A 383 16.59 3.35 -5.37
C LEU A 383 16.56 4.84 -5.03
N ALA A 384 16.50 5.18 -3.74
CA ALA A 384 16.44 6.55 -3.27
C ALA A 384 17.68 7.37 -3.69
N LEU A 385 18.86 6.75 -3.74
CA LEU A 385 20.10 7.38 -4.21
C LEU A 385 20.13 7.54 -5.73
N ALA A 386 19.65 6.56 -6.50
CA ALA A 386 19.49 6.71 -7.95
C ALA A 386 18.58 7.91 -8.26
N VAL A 387 17.45 8.03 -7.56
CA VAL A 387 16.55 9.19 -7.64
C VAL A 387 17.22 10.47 -7.14
N ARG A 388 18.08 10.43 -6.14
CA ARG A 388 18.80 11.64 -5.67
C ARG A 388 19.77 12.19 -6.71
N TYR A 389 20.43 11.31 -7.46
CA TYR A 389 21.53 11.66 -8.36
C TYR A 389 21.13 11.69 -9.86
N HIS A 390 19.89 11.36 -10.19
CA HIS A 390 19.36 11.44 -11.57
C HIS A 390 19.42 12.85 -12.21
N ARG A 391 19.67 13.90 -11.42
CA ARG A 391 19.84 15.30 -11.87
C ARG A 391 20.66 16.12 -10.88
N GLY A 392 21.19 17.25 -11.38
CA GLY A 392 21.99 18.18 -10.59
C GLY A 392 23.38 17.62 -10.33
N THR A 393 23.95 17.96 -9.16
CA THR A 393 25.30 17.54 -8.75
C THR A 393 25.45 16.03 -8.74
N GLU A 394 26.48 15.53 -9.40
CA GLU A 394 26.88 14.12 -9.38
C GLU A 394 27.32 13.66 -7.98
N PRO A 395 27.23 12.35 -7.69
CA PRO A 395 27.73 11.80 -6.44
C PRO A 395 29.23 12.02 -6.29
N ARG A 396 29.69 12.37 -5.09
CA ARG A 396 31.12 12.59 -4.79
C ARG A 396 31.59 11.59 -3.75
N SER A 397 32.76 10.98 -3.97
CA SER A 397 33.34 9.98 -3.07
C SER A 397 33.66 10.50 -1.67
N LYS A 398 33.84 11.81 -1.50
CA LYS A 398 34.27 12.44 -0.24
C LYS A 398 33.13 13.12 0.57
N LYS A 399 31.88 13.14 0.08
CA LYS A 399 30.79 13.88 0.76
C LYS A 399 29.40 13.30 0.53
N GLY A 400 28.57 13.33 1.58
CA GLY A 400 27.15 13.02 1.51
C GLY A 400 26.85 11.52 1.65
N PRO A 401 25.62 11.07 1.36
CA PRO A 401 25.24 9.67 1.57
C PRO A 401 26.03 8.71 0.68
N PHE A 402 26.47 9.14 -0.50
CA PHE A 402 27.26 8.31 -1.43
C PHE A 402 28.64 7.94 -0.88
N SER A 403 29.27 8.77 -0.04
CA SER A 403 30.60 8.48 0.49
C SER A 403 30.61 7.37 1.56
N LYS A 404 29.44 7.02 2.09
CA LYS A 404 29.27 5.96 3.11
C LYS A 404 29.09 4.57 2.50
N LEU A 405 28.92 4.49 1.18
CA LEU A 405 28.67 3.25 0.45
C LEU A 405 29.96 2.50 0.13
N SER A 406 29.87 1.17 0.01
CA SER A 406 30.95 0.33 -0.49
C SER A 406 31.34 0.70 -1.93
N ALA A 407 32.50 0.24 -2.42
CA ALA A 407 32.89 0.49 -3.81
C ALA A 407 31.87 -0.06 -4.82
N GLU A 408 31.34 -1.25 -4.56
CA GLU A 408 30.31 -1.89 -5.37
C GLU A 408 28.99 -1.10 -5.36
N GLN A 409 28.50 -0.72 -4.18
CA GLN A 409 27.28 0.08 -4.05
C GLN A 409 27.42 1.44 -4.74
N ARG A 410 28.59 2.08 -4.66
CA ARG A 410 28.88 3.32 -5.40
C ARG A 410 28.79 3.11 -6.90
N ASN A 411 29.32 2.02 -7.42
CA ASN A 411 29.22 1.67 -8.84
C ASN A 411 27.76 1.42 -9.26
N ASN A 412 26.98 0.73 -8.43
CA ASN A 412 25.55 0.53 -8.68
C ASN A 412 24.79 1.86 -8.75
N VAL A 413 25.07 2.80 -7.83
CA VAL A 413 24.48 4.15 -7.90
C VAL A 413 24.89 4.88 -9.19
N ARG A 414 26.17 4.82 -9.59
CA ARG A 414 26.64 5.45 -10.84
C ARG A 414 25.94 4.87 -12.07
N ALA A 415 25.83 3.55 -12.16
CA ALA A 415 25.13 2.88 -13.26
C ALA A 415 23.66 3.32 -13.34
N LEU A 416 22.93 3.22 -12.23
CA LEU A 416 21.49 3.54 -12.18
C LEU A 416 21.22 5.03 -12.42
N ALA A 417 21.92 5.91 -11.71
CA ALA A 417 21.74 7.35 -11.86
C ALA A 417 22.26 7.85 -13.22
N GLY A 418 23.34 7.26 -13.75
CA GLY A 418 23.89 7.55 -15.06
C GLY A 418 22.90 7.23 -16.18
N VAL A 419 22.26 6.05 -16.15
CA VAL A 419 21.20 5.70 -17.11
C VAL A 419 20.03 6.70 -17.04
N LEU A 420 19.58 7.08 -15.84
CA LEU A 420 18.51 8.08 -15.69
C LEU A 420 18.92 9.47 -16.20
N ARG A 421 20.17 9.88 -15.99
CA ARG A 421 20.70 11.17 -16.47
C ARG A 421 20.75 11.19 -17.99
N LEU A 422 21.25 10.12 -18.60
CA LEU A 422 21.28 9.96 -20.05
C LEU A 422 19.88 9.92 -20.65
N ALA A 423 18.94 9.17 -20.07
CA ALA A 423 17.55 9.13 -20.52
C ALA A 423 16.85 10.50 -20.46
N ARG A 424 17.19 11.33 -19.46
CA ARG A 424 16.71 12.71 -19.39
C ARG A 424 17.32 13.62 -20.43
N ALA A 425 18.59 13.41 -20.76
CA ALA A 425 19.25 14.12 -21.85
C ALA A 425 18.55 13.78 -23.18
N PHE A 426 18.35 12.50 -23.48
CA PHE A 426 17.58 12.04 -24.64
C PHE A 426 16.20 12.67 -24.75
N ARG A 427 15.41 12.66 -23.68
CA ARG A 427 14.08 13.30 -23.68
C ARG A 427 14.16 14.80 -23.96
N LYS A 428 15.19 15.49 -23.45
CA LYS A 428 15.40 16.92 -23.73
C LYS A 428 15.80 17.19 -25.18
N CYS A 429 16.40 16.21 -25.85
CA CYS A 429 16.75 16.26 -27.28
C CYS A 429 15.63 15.70 -28.18
N GLY A 430 14.40 15.53 -27.68
CA GLY A 430 13.26 15.09 -28.49
C GLY A 430 13.07 13.58 -28.61
N VAL A 431 13.94 12.76 -28.01
CA VAL A 431 13.81 11.30 -28.03
C VAL A 431 12.79 10.86 -26.99
N LEU A 432 11.56 10.57 -27.44
CA LEU A 432 10.42 10.22 -26.57
C LEU A 432 10.15 8.73 -26.45
N SER A 433 10.77 7.91 -27.31
CA SER A 433 10.69 6.45 -27.31
C SER A 433 12.09 5.84 -27.23
N GLY A 434 12.17 4.67 -26.61
CA GLY A 434 13.38 3.83 -26.56
C GLY A 434 13.46 2.80 -27.68
N SER A 435 12.49 2.78 -28.60
CA SER A 435 12.43 1.81 -29.71
C SER A 435 13.67 1.97 -30.60
N GLY A 436 14.30 0.85 -30.94
CA GLY A 436 15.44 0.81 -31.88
C GLY A 436 16.79 1.22 -31.31
N PHE A 437 16.91 1.38 -29.98
CA PHE A 437 18.20 1.60 -29.33
C PHE A 437 19.07 0.35 -29.51
N ARG A 438 20.32 0.53 -29.94
CA ARG A 438 21.31 -0.55 -30.05
C ARG A 438 22.62 -0.08 -29.44
N ALA A 439 23.24 -0.93 -28.62
CA ALA A 439 24.58 -0.68 -28.11
C ALA A 439 25.55 -1.72 -28.69
N GLU A 440 26.77 -1.27 -28.96
CA GLU A 440 27.90 -2.09 -29.41
C GLU A 440 29.06 -1.80 -28.47
N LYS A 441 29.72 -2.84 -27.98
CA LYS A 441 30.91 -2.72 -27.13
C LYS A 441 32.15 -3.02 -27.97
N SER A 442 33.13 -2.13 -27.89
CA SER A 442 34.47 -2.32 -28.44
C SER A 442 35.51 -2.22 -27.30
N ALA A 443 36.78 -2.46 -27.61
CA ALA A 443 37.86 -2.31 -26.63
C ALA A 443 37.99 -0.86 -26.12
N ASP A 444 37.76 0.12 -27.00
CA ASP A 444 38.04 1.54 -26.72
C ASP A 444 36.80 2.35 -26.36
N ALA A 445 35.60 1.88 -26.68
CA ALA A 445 34.36 2.62 -26.44
C ALA A 445 33.11 1.73 -26.42
N ILE A 446 32.03 2.25 -25.84
CA ILE A 446 30.67 1.75 -26.05
C ILE A 446 29.95 2.71 -26.98
N VAL A 447 29.40 2.21 -28.07
CA VAL A 447 28.63 2.99 -29.05
C VAL A 447 27.15 2.72 -28.83
N LEU A 448 26.39 3.74 -28.45
CA LEU A 448 24.93 3.69 -28.34
C LEU A 448 24.29 4.39 -29.55
N ARG A 449 23.65 3.62 -30.41
CA ARG A 449 22.90 4.09 -31.57
C ARG A 449 21.45 4.40 -31.17
N VAL A 450 21.02 5.63 -31.43
CA VAL A 450 19.72 6.18 -31.01
C VAL A 450 18.95 6.69 -32.23
N PRO A 451 17.77 6.13 -32.54
CA PRO A 451 16.94 6.62 -33.64
C PRO A 451 16.44 8.05 -33.40
N ALA A 452 16.32 8.81 -34.50
CA ALA A 452 15.74 10.16 -34.52
C ALA A 452 16.40 11.15 -33.53
N LEU A 453 17.69 10.96 -33.24
CA LEU A 453 18.46 11.90 -32.45
C LEU A 453 18.88 13.09 -33.34
N PRO A 454 18.57 14.34 -32.96
CA PRO A 454 19.03 15.52 -33.69
C PRO A 454 20.56 15.63 -33.65
N ASP A 455 21.15 16.00 -34.78
CA ASP A 455 22.59 16.24 -34.90
C ASP A 455 22.87 17.75 -34.84
N ASP A 456 22.94 18.27 -33.62
CA ASP A 456 23.22 19.69 -33.35
C ASP A 456 24.10 19.87 -32.10
N VAL A 457 24.83 20.99 -32.03
CA VAL A 457 25.76 21.31 -30.94
C VAL A 457 25.07 21.31 -29.57
N GLY A 458 23.83 21.78 -29.51
CA GLY A 458 23.03 21.78 -28.28
C GLY A 458 22.68 20.37 -27.81
N THR A 459 22.37 19.46 -28.73
CA THR A 459 22.19 18.04 -28.44
C THR A 459 23.48 17.40 -27.94
N ALA A 460 24.62 17.64 -28.61
CA ALA A 460 25.92 17.12 -28.18
C ALA A 460 26.28 17.56 -26.74
N ALA A 461 26.12 18.85 -26.42
CA ALA A 461 26.40 19.38 -25.08
C ALA A 461 25.51 18.75 -23.98
N ARG A 462 24.21 18.57 -24.27
CA ARG A 462 23.27 17.93 -23.32
C ARG A 462 23.61 16.46 -23.10
N LEU A 463 24.01 15.75 -24.16
CA LEU A 463 24.39 14.35 -24.07
C LEU A 463 25.70 14.17 -23.31
N ALA A 464 26.71 15.01 -23.56
CA ALA A 464 27.99 15.01 -22.83
C ALA A 464 27.76 15.12 -21.30
N ALA A 465 26.96 16.10 -20.87
CA ALA A 465 26.60 16.25 -19.46
C ALA A 465 25.76 15.06 -18.92
N GLY A 466 24.94 14.44 -19.78
CA GLY A 466 24.08 13.31 -19.42
C GLY A 466 24.84 11.99 -19.24
N LYS A 467 25.91 11.77 -20.02
CA LYS A 467 26.66 10.51 -20.06
C LYS A 467 27.84 10.43 -19.08
N HIS A 468 28.39 11.56 -18.61
CA HIS A 468 29.59 11.62 -17.76
C HIS A 468 29.59 10.60 -16.60
N LEU A 469 28.53 10.59 -15.79
CA LEU A 469 28.43 9.68 -14.65
C LEU A 469 28.44 8.18 -15.06
N LEU A 470 27.93 7.90 -16.27
CA LEU A 470 27.91 6.55 -16.80
C LEU A 470 29.27 6.16 -17.39
N GLU A 471 29.99 7.10 -18.01
CA GLU A 471 31.39 6.90 -18.44
C GLU A 471 32.31 6.63 -17.25
N GLU A 472 32.12 7.32 -16.10
CA GLU A 472 32.85 7.00 -14.86
C GLU A 472 32.64 5.55 -14.40
N TYR A 473 31.43 5.00 -14.63
CA TYR A 473 31.13 3.62 -14.28
C TYR A 473 31.70 2.63 -15.29
N LEU A 474 31.51 2.91 -16.59
CA LEU A 474 31.94 2.05 -17.70
C LEU A 474 33.46 2.03 -17.85
N ARG A 475 34.16 3.07 -17.41
CA ARG A 475 35.62 3.29 -17.57
C ARG A 475 36.09 3.35 -19.03
N VAL A 476 35.16 3.48 -19.96
CA VAL A 476 35.40 3.72 -21.39
C VAL A 476 34.45 4.83 -21.87
N PRO A 477 34.84 5.60 -22.89
CA PRO A 477 33.96 6.57 -23.55
C PRO A 477 32.62 5.96 -24.01
N LEU A 478 31.53 6.70 -23.80
CA LEU A 478 30.21 6.37 -24.33
C LEU A 478 29.90 7.28 -25.52
N ILE A 479 29.96 6.73 -26.73
CA ILE A 479 29.71 7.46 -27.96
C ILE A 479 28.23 7.29 -28.33
N VAL A 480 27.51 8.40 -28.46
CA VAL A 480 26.11 8.38 -28.91
C VAL A 480 26.06 8.74 -30.38
N LYS A 481 25.48 7.88 -31.21
CA LYS A 481 25.33 8.11 -32.66
C LYS A 481 23.86 8.02 -33.07
N VAL A 482 23.49 8.71 -34.15
CA VAL A 482 22.17 8.52 -34.78
C VAL A 482 22.12 7.11 -35.36
N ALA A 483 21.05 6.37 -35.11
CA ALA A 483 20.83 5.08 -35.79
C ALA A 483 20.51 5.35 -37.27
N ALA A 484 21.23 4.72 -38.19
CA ALA A 484 20.91 4.79 -39.62
C ALA A 484 19.46 4.30 -39.84
N LYS A 485 18.72 4.95 -40.77
CA LYS A 485 17.46 4.37 -41.25
C LYS A 485 17.78 2.98 -41.80
N PRO A 486 16.98 1.94 -41.51
CA PRO A 486 17.15 0.68 -42.21
C PRO A 486 17.01 1.00 -43.70
N GLU A 487 18.06 0.73 -44.49
CA GLU A 487 17.94 0.72 -45.93
C GLU A 487 16.79 -0.21 -46.29
N LYS A 488 15.92 0.22 -47.22
CA LYS A 488 14.83 -0.62 -47.72
C LYS A 488 15.42 -1.99 -48.03
N ILE A 489 14.81 -3.04 -47.47
CA ILE A 489 15.08 -4.42 -47.89
C ILE A 489 14.92 -4.42 -49.41
N VAL A 490 16.03 -4.53 -50.14
CA VAL A 490 15.99 -4.72 -51.59
C VAL A 490 15.39 -6.10 -51.78
N THR A 491 14.12 -6.15 -52.18
CA THR A 491 13.52 -7.37 -52.74
C THR A 491 14.41 -7.79 -53.90
N LEU A 492 15.12 -8.90 -53.74
CA LEU A 492 15.82 -9.56 -54.84
C LEU A 492 14.78 -9.86 -55.93
N THR A 493 15.04 -9.36 -57.14
CA THR A 493 14.24 -9.66 -58.32
C THR A 493 14.20 -11.18 -58.50
N PRO A 494 13.03 -11.80 -58.76
CA PRO A 494 12.97 -13.23 -59.02
C PRO A 494 13.87 -13.56 -60.21
N GLN A 495 14.79 -14.52 -60.05
CA GLN A 495 15.50 -15.10 -61.17
C GLN A 495 14.47 -15.60 -62.19
N GLN A 496 14.53 -15.06 -63.41
CA GLN A 496 13.78 -15.61 -64.53
C GLN A 496 14.30 -17.03 -64.78
N VAL A 497 13.47 -18.01 -64.48
CA VAL A 497 13.67 -19.40 -64.92
C VAL A 497 13.41 -19.41 -66.43
N PRO A 498 14.33 -19.90 -67.28
CA PRO A 498 14.07 -20.02 -68.71
C PRO A 498 12.89 -20.98 -68.95
N GLU A 499 11.91 -20.55 -69.73
CA GLU A 499 10.84 -21.42 -70.22
C GLU A 499 11.45 -22.53 -71.09
N PHE A 500 11.40 -23.77 -70.60
CA PHE A 500 11.59 -24.93 -71.45
C PHE A 500 10.34 -25.13 -72.29
N SER A 501 10.44 -24.75 -73.57
CA SER A 501 9.45 -25.09 -74.59
C SER A 501 9.49 -26.59 -74.85
N VAL A 502 8.41 -27.30 -74.50
CA VAL A 502 8.22 -28.71 -74.86
C VAL A 502 7.68 -28.73 -76.28
N LEU A 503 8.55 -29.04 -77.24
CA LEU A 503 8.15 -29.38 -78.60
C LEU A 503 7.43 -30.74 -78.57
N ALA A 504 6.14 -30.72 -78.91
CA ALA A 504 5.41 -31.91 -79.29
C ALA A 504 5.99 -32.45 -80.60
N SER A 505 6.20 -33.76 -80.68
CA SER A 505 6.48 -34.49 -81.93
C SER A 505 5.57 -35.71 -81.94
N ASP A 506 5.00 -35.94 -83.13
CA ASP A 506 3.91 -36.84 -83.50
C ASP A 506 4.06 -38.33 -83.09
#